data_AF-A0A2G9Z5F2-F1
#
_entry.id   AF-A0A2G9Z5F2-F1
#
_cell.length_a   1.000
_cell.length_b   1.000
_cell.length_c   1.000
_cell.angle_alpha   90.00
_cell.angle_beta   90.00
_cell.angle_gamma   90.00
#
_symmetry.space_group_name_H-M   'P 1'
#
loop_
_entity.id
_entity.type
_entity.pdbx_description
1 polymer ?
#
loop_
_entity_poly.entity_id
_entity_poly.type
_entity_poly.pdbx_seq_one_letter_code
_entity_poly.pdbx_strand_id
1 'polypeptide(L)'
;MNKKILLAIIIILIFTAGIFIWEYKSKIKKNTLPNKISSSNNSPTAPPINKPIPTNNNSDKAYLEFPFLVDSTLTQLDCLLMFSKEIDINDFKNDFKIKVIDTNGIEQPLSSIYPSDLSKGNAGYYGFKVNLADDYVSGIWKVLVFLKSGKHYDDVKITSDISGKGKFISYALSIENMTGNIVQYPSPILVNAVLQKDLPIAGAKVYGTIKSPDGTIIPLLFRDDGKAPDYMPNDGSYAAILNDYSLNGTYKVEVSADNSNNTAFLTYNGLMTEGGYLSDKPVGENFERRQFFYILL
;
A
#
# COMPACT_ATOMS: atom_id res chain seq x y z
N MET A 1 11.98 -34.12 -6.85
CA MET A 1 12.62 -32.88 -7.35
C MET A 1 14.14 -33.01 -7.24
N ASN A 2 14.87 -32.76 -8.34
CA ASN A 2 16.33 -32.91 -8.39
C ASN A 2 17.00 -31.84 -7.50
N LYS A 3 17.91 -32.24 -6.59
CA LYS A 3 18.61 -31.32 -5.66
C LYS A 3 19.32 -30.15 -6.37
N LYS A 4 19.64 -30.29 -7.66
CA LYS A 4 20.20 -29.22 -8.49
C LYS A 4 19.20 -28.10 -8.84
N ILE A 5 17.90 -28.42 -8.95
CA ILE A 5 16.83 -27.45 -9.25
C ILE A 5 16.52 -26.61 -8.01
N LEU A 6 16.51 -27.22 -6.82
CA LEU A 6 16.30 -26.51 -5.56
C LEU A 6 17.44 -25.53 -5.26
N LEU A 7 18.69 -25.89 -5.58
CA LEU A 7 19.84 -25.01 -5.39
C LEU A 7 19.83 -23.81 -6.35
N ALA A 8 19.35 -23.99 -7.58
CA ALA A 8 19.22 -22.91 -8.56
C ALA A 8 18.16 -21.86 -8.14
N ILE A 9 17.02 -22.32 -7.58
CA ILE A 9 15.95 -21.42 -7.09
C ILE A 9 16.44 -20.59 -5.88
N ILE A 10 17.21 -21.19 -4.97
CA ILE A 10 17.76 -20.48 -3.80
C ILE A 10 18.79 -19.41 -4.23
N ILE A 11 19.62 -19.69 -5.23
CA ILE A 11 20.62 -18.72 -5.73
C ILE A 11 19.93 -17.53 -6.42
N ILE A 12 18.83 -17.76 -7.15
CA ILE A 12 18.05 -16.70 -7.82
C ILE A 12 17.37 -15.78 -6.78
N LEU A 13 16.82 -16.33 -5.70
CA LEU A 13 16.19 -15.55 -4.62
C LEU A 13 17.19 -14.67 -3.83
N ILE A 14 18.46 -15.10 -3.71
CA ILE A 14 19.49 -14.32 -3.02
C ILE A 14 19.98 -13.15 -3.91
N PHE A 15 20.06 -13.34 -5.23
CA PHE A 15 20.49 -12.29 -6.15
C PHE A 15 19.45 -11.16 -6.32
N THR A 16 18.15 -11.47 -6.31
CA THR A 16 17.10 -10.44 -6.43
C THR A 16 16.97 -9.57 -5.18
N ALA A 17 17.15 -10.16 -3.98
CA ALA A 17 17.18 -9.39 -2.73
C ALA A 17 18.41 -8.48 -2.59
N GLY A 18 19.58 -8.91 -3.08
CA GLY A 18 20.82 -8.13 -3.04
C GLY A 18 20.80 -6.89 -3.93
N ILE A 19 20.19 -7.00 -5.12
CA ILE A 19 20.05 -5.88 -6.07
C ILE A 19 19.16 -4.77 -5.48
N PHE A 20 18.07 -5.14 -4.80
CA PHE A 20 17.13 -4.18 -4.21
C PHE A 20 17.74 -3.37 -3.04
N ILE A 21 18.65 -3.97 -2.26
CA ILE A 21 19.31 -3.29 -1.12
C ILE A 21 20.39 -2.30 -1.59
N TRP A 22 21.08 -2.59 -2.69
CA TRP A 22 22.14 -1.71 -3.22
C TRP A 22 21.55 -0.45 -3.87
N GLU A 23 20.45 -0.57 -4.61
CA GLU A 23 19.82 0.56 -5.28
C GLU A 23 19.23 1.58 -4.28
N TYR A 24 18.67 1.09 -3.16
CA TYR A 24 18.13 1.94 -2.08
C TYR A 24 19.22 2.75 -1.35
N LYS A 25 20.39 2.16 -1.09
CA LYS A 25 21.51 2.88 -0.45
C LYS A 25 22.16 3.91 -1.37
N SER A 26 22.11 3.72 -2.70
CA SER A 26 22.70 4.67 -3.65
C SER A 26 21.92 6.01 -3.72
N LYS A 27 20.59 5.98 -3.54
CA LYS A 27 19.73 7.17 -3.62
C LYS A 27 19.84 8.09 -2.39
N ILE A 28 20.24 7.58 -1.23
CA ILE A 28 20.36 8.38 0.01
C ILE A 28 21.66 9.23 0.03
N LYS A 29 22.69 8.88 -0.75
CA LYS A 29 24.01 9.54 -0.68
C LYS A 29 24.24 10.74 -1.62
N LYS A 30 23.24 11.23 -2.37
CA LYS A 30 23.46 12.30 -3.37
C LYS A 30 22.74 13.64 -3.16
N ASN A 31 21.99 13.84 -2.08
CA ASN A 31 21.42 15.16 -1.79
C ASN A 31 22.30 15.96 -0.81
N THR A 32 23.42 16.45 -1.33
CA THR A 32 24.18 17.57 -0.74
C THR A 32 23.41 18.87 -1.01
N LEU A 33 23.09 19.61 0.06
CA LEU A 33 22.44 20.92 0.01
C LEU A 33 23.25 21.94 -0.83
N PRO A 34 22.64 22.65 -1.80
CA PRO A 34 23.20 23.90 -2.28
C PRO A 34 22.72 25.08 -1.43
N ASN A 35 23.68 25.92 -1.06
CA ASN A 35 23.48 27.16 -0.33
C ASN A 35 22.91 28.27 -1.25
N LYS A 36 21.92 28.99 -0.71
CA LYS A 36 21.56 30.41 -0.94
C LYS A 36 21.12 30.84 -2.36
N ILE A 37 19.83 31.22 -2.51
CA ILE A 37 19.35 32.41 -3.24
C ILE A 37 17.95 32.81 -2.72
N SER A 38 17.78 34.13 -2.65
CA SER A 38 16.68 35.04 -2.26
C SER A 38 15.25 34.56 -2.03
N SER A 39 14.67 35.17 -1.00
CA SER A 39 13.25 35.27 -0.66
C SER A 39 12.35 35.69 -1.83
N SER A 40 11.37 34.85 -2.16
CA SER A 40 10.07 35.30 -2.67
C SER A 40 8.98 34.70 -1.79
N ASN A 41 8.24 35.59 -1.13
CA ASN A 41 7.09 35.27 -0.31
C ASN A 41 6.09 34.42 -1.09
N ASN A 42 5.80 33.23 -0.59
CA ASN A 42 4.49 32.56 -0.61
C ASN A 42 4.63 31.24 0.15
N SER A 43 4.63 31.33 1.47
CA SER A 43 4.49 30.16 2.35
C SER A 43 3.06 29.63 2.24
N PRO A 44 2.84 28.30 2.11
CA PRO A 44 1.55 27.72 2.43
C PRO A 44 1.29 28.03 3.92
N THR A 45 0.12 28.61 4.18
CA THR A 45 -0.34 28.98 5.51
C THR A 45 -0.32 27.77 6.43
N ALA A 46 0.28 27.93 7.61
CA ALA A 46 0.23 26.97 8.70
C ALA A 46 -1.23 26.55 9.00
N PRO A 47 -1.48 25.34 9.53
CA PRO A 47 -2.79 24.94 10.01
C PRO A 47 -3.33 25.99 11.00
N PRO A 48 -4.65 26.22 11.07
CA PRO A 48 -5.22 27.21 11.95
C PRO A 48 -4.77 26.96 13.40
N ILE A 49 -4.30 28.01 14.06
CA ILE A 49 -4.07 27.99 15.51
C ILE A 49 -5.45 27.83 16.15
N ASN A 50 -5.77 26.61 16.58
CA ASN A 50 -6.96 26.33 17.39
C ASN A 50 -6.84 27.12 18.70
N LYS A 51 -7.59 28.20 18.83
CA LYS A 51 -7.75 28.92 20.10
C LYS A 51 -8.60 28.05 21.04
N PRO A 52 -8.27 27.99 22.35
CA PRO A 52 -9.15 27.41 23.35
C PRO A 52 -10.54 28.03 23.25
N ILE A 53 -11.57 27.20 23.24
CA ILE A 53 -12.96 27.67 23.30
C ILE A 53 -13.24 28.11 24.74
N PRO A 54 -13.76 29.32 25.00
CA PRO A 54 -14.06 29.77 26.36
C PRO A 54 -15.04 28.82 27.05
N THR A 55 -14.67 28.36 28.24
CA THR A 55 -15.43 27.39 29.04
C THR A 55 -16.56 28.09 29.80
N ASN A 56 -17.78 28.00 29.26
CA ASN A 56 -18.96 27.91 30.14
C ASN A 56 -19.06 26.45 30.60
N ASN A 57 -19.39 26.24 31.87
CA ASN A 57 -19.34 24.99 32.66
C ASN A 57 -20.12 23.75 32.15
N ASN A 58 -20.34 23.59 30.85
CA ASN A 58 -20.92 22.39 30.27
C ASN A 58 -19.82 21.40 29.87
N SER A 59 -19.84 20.23 30.50
CA SER A 59 -18.99 19.06 30.23
C SER A 59 -19.09 18.48 28.81
N ASP A 60 -20.01 19.00 27.99
CA ASP A 60 -20.41 18.40 26.72
C ASP A 60 -19.77 19.09 25.50
N LYS A 61 -19.07 20.21 25.69
CA LYS A 61 -18.36 20.90 24.60
C LYS A 61 -16.90 20.45 24.56
N ALA A 62 -16.42 20.05 23.39
CA ALA A 62 -15.01 19.74 23.20
C ALA A 62 -14.15 20.98 23.50
N TYR A 63 -13.09 20.78 24.27
CA TYR A 63 -12.05 21.78 24.52
C TYR A 63 -11.26 22.06 23.23
N LEU A 64 -10.96 21.01 22.45
CA LEU A 64 -10.30 21.10 21.15
C LEU A 64 -10.86 20.08 20.16
N GLU A 65 -10.85 20.44 18.87
CA GLU A 65 -11.20 19.56 17.75
C GLU A 65 -10.08 19.54 16.72
N PHE A 66 -9.67 18.36 16.29
CA PHE A 66 -8.68 18.17 15.23
C PHE A 66 -9.32 17.38 14.08
N PRO A 67 -9.75 18.06 13.00
CA PRO A 67 -10.27 17.38 11.82
C PRO A 67 -9.13 16.78 10.98
N PHE A 68 -9.35 15.60 10.42
CA PHE A 68 -8.42 14.92 9.53
C PHE A 68 -9.16 14.07 8.49
N LEU A 69 -8.51 13.82 7.35
CA LEU A 69 -9.09 13.02 6.27
C LEU A 69 -8.78 11.53 6.50
N VAL A 70 -9.80 10.69 6.37
CA VAL A 70 -9.67 9.24 6.33
C VAL A 70 -10.17 8.77 4.97
N ASP A 71 -9.28 8.17 4.17
CA ASP A 71 -9.63 7.53 2.91
C ASP A 71 -9.88 6.03 3.10
N SER A 72 -10.49 5.36 2.12
CA SER A 72 -10.91 3.94 2.17
C SER A 72 -9.77 2.93 2.11
N THR A 73 -8.52 3.39 1.98
CA THR A 73 -7.34 2.52 1.86
C THR A 73 -6.69 2.23 3.21
N LEU A 74 -7.14 2.89 4.29
CA LEU A 74 -6.58 2.73 5.62
C LEU A 74 -7.18 1.51 6.36
N THR A 75 -6.38 0.88 7.21
CA THR A 75 -6.81 -0.20 8.13
C THR A 75 -6.67 0.21 9.60
N GLN A 76 -5.81 1.18 9.88
CA GLN A 76 -5.55 1.67 11.23
C GLN A 76 -5.16 3.14 11.20
N LEU A 77 -5.52 3.86 12.25
CA LEU A 77 -5.00 5.19 12.57
C LEU A 77 -4.07 5.10 13.78
N ASP A 78 -2.90 5.71 13.67
CA ASP A 78 -1.98 6.01 14.76
C ASP A 78 -2.08 7.52 15.05
N CYS A 79 -2.67 7.85 16.20
CA CYS A 79 -2.90 9.23 16.63
C CYS A 79 -1.97 9.58 17.78
N LEU A 80 -1.42 10.79 17.76
CA LEU A 80 -0.53 11.32 18.78
C LEU A 80 -0.98 12.74 19.16
N LEU A 81 -1.28 12.95 20.43
CA LEU A 81 -1.46 14.29 21.00
C LEU A 81 -0.18 14.73 21.66
N MET A 82 0.29 15.94 21.37
CA MET A 82 1.51 16.53 21.93
C MET A 82 1.13 17.78 22.73
N PHE A 83 1.74 17.93 23.90
CA PHE A 83 1.45 18.99 24.86
C PHE A 83 2.68 19.88 25.01
N SER A 84 2.49 21.20 25.07
CA SER A 84 3.59 22.17 25.24
C SER A 84 4.21 22.18 26.64
N LYS A 85 3.62 21.44 27.57
CA LYS A 85 4.11 21.24 28.93
C LYS A 85 4.03 19.75 29.25
N GLU A 86 4.85 19.30 30.17
CA GLU A 86 4.77 17.95 30.71
C GLU A 86 3.47 17.81 31.53
N ILE A 87 2.73 16.74 31.25
CA ILE A 87 1.53 16.37 31.98
C ILE A 87 1.72 14.90 32.36
N ASP A 88 1.62 14.60 33.66
CA ASP A 88 1.67 13.22 34.14
C ASP A 88 0.53 12.42 33.48
N ILE A 89 0.80 11.16 33.13
CA ILE A 89 -0.17 10.32 32.43
C ILE A 89 -1.44 10.07 33.25
N ASN A 90 -1.32 10.00 34.58
CA ASN A 90 -2.47 9.80 35.46
C ASN A 90 -3.29 11.09 35.53
N ASP A 91 -2.63 12.25 35.63
CA ASP A 91 -3.29 13.55 35.53
C ASP A 91 -3.99 13.69 34.18
N PHE A 92 -3.36 13.29 33.07
CA PHE A 92 -3.99 13.32 31.76
C PHE A 92 -5.26 12.47 31.71
N LYS A 93 -5.19 11.21 32.17
CA LYS A 93 -6.36 10.32 32.22
C LYS A 93 -7.45 10.83 33.16
N ASN A 94 -7.08 11.54 34.22
CA ASN A 94 -8.00 12.12 35.18
C ASN A 94 -8.67 13.38 34.64
N ASP A 95 -7.94 14.18 33.86
CA ASP A 95 -8.35 15.53 33.51
C ASP A 95 -8.91 15.64 32.10
N PHE A 96 -8.58 14.69 31.21
CA PHE A 96 -9.01 14.69 29.83
C PHE A 96 -9.85 13.47 29.49
N LYS A 97 -10.73 13.65 28.50
CA LYS A 97 -11.43 12.57 27.78
C LYS A 97 -11.21 12.79 26.29
N ILE A 98 -10.84 11.73 25.58
CA ILE A 98 -10.64 11.75 24.13
C ILE A 98 -11.75 10.95 23.46
N LYS A 99 -12.22 11.45 22.32
CA LYS A 99 -13.07 10.71 21.40
C LYS A 99 -12.56 10.84 19.97
N VAL A 100 -12.76 9.80 19.17
CA VAL A 100 -12.62 9.87 17.71
C VAL A 100 -14.00 9.70 17.12
N ILE A 101 -14.42 10.65 16.31
CA ILE A 101 -15.75 10.69 15.70
C ILE A 101 -15.59 10.59 14.18
N ASP A 102 -16.33 9.68 13.56
CA ASP A 102 -16.36 9.53 12.11
C ASP A 102 -17.20 10.61 11.41
N THR A 103 -17.30 10.53 10.09
CA THR A 103 -18.08 11.50 9.29
C THR A 103 -19.58 11.48 9.59
N ASN A 104 -20.10 10.41 10.19
CA ASN A 104 -21.52 10.25 10.54
C ASN A 104 -21.80 10.64 12.00
N GLY A 105 -20.77 11.05 12.76
CA GLY A 105 -20.93 11.37 14.18
C GLY A 105 -20.80 10.17 15.11
N ILE A 106 -20.37 9.01 14.62
CA ILE A 106 -20.23 7.78 15.41
C ILE A 106 -18.86 7.74 16.10
N GLU A 107 -18.87 7.44 17.39
CA GLU A 107 -17.65 7.29 18.20
C GLU A 107 -16.95 5.96 17.91
N GLN A 108 -15.65 6.04 17.64
CA GLN A 108 -14.83 4.91 17.23
C GLN A 108 -14.03 4.36 18.41
N PRO A 109 -13.91 3.02 18.55
CA PRO A 109 -13.22 2.41 19.68
C PRO A 109 -11.71 2.66 19.62
N LEU A 110 -11.13 3.03 20.76
CA LEU A 110 -9.68 3.21 20.91
C LEU A 110 -9.05 1.88 21.35
N SER A 111 -8.14 1.31 20.55
CA SER A 111 -7.66 -0.07 20.71
C SER A 111 -6.33 -0.20 21.48
N SER A 112 -5.50 0.84 21.48
CA SER A 112 -4.25 0.86 22.24
C SER A 112 -3.92 2.28 22.63
N ILE A 113 -3.53 2.48 23.88
CA ILE A 113 -3.08 3.77 24.40
C ILE A 113 -1.61 3.59 24.77
N TYR A 114 -0.73 4.31 24.10
CA TYR A 114 0.68 4.39 24.47
C TYR A 114 0.88 5.75 25.12
N PRO A 115 0.89 5.87 26.45
CA PRO A 115 1.83 6.81 27.00
C PRO A 115 3.21 6.34 26.56
N SER A 116 4.10 7.26 26.28
CA SER A 116 5.47 6.85 26.40
C SER A 116 6.17 7.84 27.32
N ASP A 117 7.00 7.29 28.18
CA ASP A 117 7.84 8.00 29.13
C ASP A 117 9.03 8.67 28.42
N LEU A 118 8.92 9.01 27.11
CA LEU A 118 9.93 9.81 26.41
C LEU A 118 9.79 11.29 26.80
N SER A 119 10.05 11.59 28.06
CA SER A 119 10.39 12.94 28.51
C SER A 119 11.73 13.36 27.88
N LYS A 120 11.73 13.74 26.59
CA LYS A 120 12.84 14.48 26.00
C LYS A 120 12.45 15.95 25.94
N GLY A 121 12.60 16.60 27.10
CA GLY A 121 12.44 18.04 27.31
C GLY A 121 10.98 18.48 27.41
N ASN A 122 10.50 18.73 28.63
CA ASN A 122 9.30 19.49 29.02
C ASN A 122 7.98 19.34 28.21
N ALA A 123 7.85 18.38 27.28
CA ALA A 123 6.69 18.18 26.43
C ALA A 123 6.16 16.75 26.62
N GLY A 124 4.91 16.64 27.05
CA GLY A 124 4.21 15.37 27.15
C GLY A 124 3.60 14.96 25.81
N TYR A 125 3.32 13.67 25.63
CA TYR A 125 2.51 13.19 24.52
C TYR A 125 1.67 11.98 24.91
N TYR A 126 0.58 11.80 24.18
CA TYR A 126 -0.41 10.76 24.42
C TYR A 126 -0.80 10.12 23.08
N GLY A 127 -0.35 8.88 22.88
CA GLY A 127 -0.62 8.11 21.68
C GLY A 127 -1.83 7.20 21.84
N PHE A 128 -2.66 7.09 20.82
CA PHE A 128 -3.72 6.09 20.76
C PHE A 128 -3.95 5.57 19.34
N LYS A 129 -4.54 4.38 19.24
CA LYS A 129 -4.87 3.72 17.98
C LYS A 129 -6.37 3.59 17.77
N VAL A 130 -6.78 3.67 16.51
CA VAL A 130 -8.11 3.29 16.05
C VAL A 130 -7.94 2.24 14.97
N ASN A 131 -8.48 1.04 15.20
CA ASN A 131 -8.57 0.03 14.15
C ASN A 131 -9.82 0.35 13.33
N LEU A 132 -9.67 0.49 12.02
CA LEU A 132 -10.80 0.77 11.14
C LEU A 132 -11.50 -0.55 10.82
N ALA A 133 -12.82 -0.59 10.98
CA ALA A 133 -13.64 -1.72 10.50
C ALA A 133 -13.55 -1.81 8.97
N ASP A 134 -13.88 -2.94 8.35
CA ASP A 134 -13.81 -3.07 6.89
C ASP A 134 -14.83 -2.17 6.15
N ASP A 135 -15.87 -1.69 6.85
CA ASP A 135 -17.01 -0.93 6.33
C ASP A 135 -17.07 0.53 6.84
N TYR A 136 -15.97 1.06 7.37
CA TYR A 136 -15.91 2.46 7.79
C TYR A 136 -16.20 3.44 6.64
N VAL A 137 -16.79 4.58 7.00
CA VAL A 137 -17.09 5.63 6.02
C VAL A 137 -15.92 6.60 5.93
N SER A 138 -15.31 6.67 4.74
CA SER A 138 -14.28 7.66 4.41
C SER A 138 -14.83 9.09 4.50
N GLY A 139 -13.98 10.04 4.85
CA GLY A 139 -14.37 11.44 4.97
C GLY A 139 -13.57 12.18 6.02
N ILE A 140 -14.09 13.32 6.46
CA ILE A 140 -13.47 14.12 7.51
C ILE A 140 -13.89 13.55 8.86
N TRP A 141 -12.93 12.96 9.56
CA TRP A 141 -13.09 12.51 10.93
C TRP A 141 -12.52 13.55 11.89
N LYS A 142 -12.86 13.43 13.18
CA LYS A 142 -12.40 14.37 14.21
C LYS A 142 -11.84 13.65 15.42
N VAL A 143 -10.69 14.11 15.90
CA VAL A 143 -10.29 13.87 17.30
C VAL A 143 -10.86 15.00 18.15
N LEU A 144 -11.66 14.64 19.15
CA LEU A 144 -12.23 15.56 20.13
C LEU A 144 -11.54 15.36 21.47
N VAL A 145 -11.07 16.46 22.06
CA VAL A 145 -10.49 16.48 23.40
C VAL A 145 -11.42 17.26 24.32
N PHE A 146 -11.82 16.64 25.43
CA PHE A 146 -12.68 17.23 26.45
C PHE A 146 -11.89 17.39 27.76
N LEU A 147 -12.14 18.49 28.46
CA LEU A 147 -11.73 18.66 29.85
C LEU A 147 -12.81 18.09 30.77
N LYS A 148 -12.40 17.34 31.80
CA LYS A 148 -13.32 16.91 32.85
C LYS A 148 -13.66 18.09 33.77
N SER A 149 -14.79 17.99 34.47
CA SER A 149 -15.35 19.07 35.30
C SER A 149 -14.32 19.63 36.29
N GLY A 150 -14.24 20.96 36.37
CA GLY A 150 -13.35 21.68 37.29
C GLY A 150 -11.89 21.78 36.85
N LYS A 151 -11.53 21.33 35.64
CA LYS A 151 -10.17 21.43 35.09
C LYS A 151 -10.04 22.58 34.09
N HIS A 152 -8.92 23.31 34.17
CA HIS A 152 -8.59 24.45 33.32
C HIS A 152 -7.13 24.34 32.85
N TYR A 153 -6.90 24.57 31.56
CA TYR A 153 -5.60 24.37 30.90
C TYR A 153 -5.28 25.47 29.89
N ASP A 154 -5.64 26.71 30.23
CA ASP A 154 -5.62 27.88 29.32
C ASP A 154 -4.23 28.17 28.73
N ASP A 155 -3.15 27.71 29.38
CA ASP A 155 -1.76 27.89 28.96
C ASP A 155 -1.07 26.60 28.44
N VAL A 156 -1.85 25.58 28.06
CA VAL A 156 -1.31 24.36 27.41
C VAL A 156 -1.72 24.31 25.95
N LYS A 157 -0.73 24.40 25.07
CA LYS A 157 -0.91 24.16 23.64
C LYS A 157 -0.90 22.66 23.40
N ILE A 158 -1.97 22.19 22.75
CA ILE A 158 -2.11 20.79 22.33
C ILE A 158 -2.09 20.76 20.81
N THR A 159 -1.29 19.88 20.24
CA THR A 159 -1.21 19.61 18.80
C THR A 159 -1.41 18.13 18.53
N SER A 160 -2.04 17.78 17.42
CA SER A 160 -2.22 16.40 17.00
C SER A 160 -1.31 16.06 15.81
N ASP A 161 -0.72 14.88 15.83
CA ASP A 161 -0.19 14.19 14.66
C ASP A 161 -1.03 12.93 14.44
N ILE A 162 -1.51 12.71 13.22
CA ILE A 162 -2.41 11.63 12.88
C ILE A 162 -1.88 10.99 11.61
N SER A 163 -1.54 9.72 11.70
CA SER A 163 -1.02 8.92 10.60
C SER A 163 -1.87 7.68 10.37
N GLY A 164 -1.95 7.25 9.12
CA GLY A 164 -2.73 6.07 8.73
C GLY A 164 -1.80 4.93 8.31
N LYS A 165 -2.14 3.71 8.71
CA LYS A 165 -1.60 2.50 8.08
C LYS A 165 -2.52 2.08 6.95
N GLY A 166 -1.97 2.06 5.74
CA GLY A 166 -2.67 1.56 4.57
C GLY A 166 -2.85 0.05 4.59
N LYS A 167 -3.86 -0.42 3.88
CA LYS A 167 -4.03 -1.79 3.42
C LYS A 167 -2.93 -2.06 2.38
N PHE A 168 -1.73 -2.41 2.85
CA PHE A 168 -0.65 -2.80 1.94
C PHE A 168 -0.96 -4.19 1.40
N ILE A 169 -1.63 -4.24 0.25
CA ILE A 169 -1.75 -5.47 -0.51
C ILE A 169 -0.77 -5.41 -1.67
N SER A 170 0.31 -6.19 -1.52
CA SER A 170 1.26 -6.43 -2.59
C SER A 170 0.71 -7.49 -3.54
N TYR A 171 0.75 -7.16 -4.83
CA TYR A 171 0.49 -8.10 -5.90
C TYR A 171 1.81 -8.31 -6.63
N ALA A 172 2.17 -9.55 -6.90
CA ALA A 172 3.29 -9.84 -7.77
C ALA A 172 2.72 -10.19 -9.15
N LEU A 173 3.22 -9.47 -10.15
CA LEU A 173 3.23 -9.94 -11.53
C LEU A 173 4.64 -10.51 -11.74
N SER A 174 4.74 -11.68 -12.34
CA SER A 174 5.99 -12.21 -12.89
C SER A 174 5.76 -12.62 -14.32
N ILE A 175 6.80 -12.49 -15.14
CA ILE A 175 6.72 -12.82 -16.55
C ILE A 175 7.82 -13.83 -16.90
N GLU A 176 7.44 -14.91 -17.58
CA GLU A 176 8.33 -16.02 -17.96
C GLU A 176 8.28 -16.30 -19.46
N ASN A 177 9.41 -16.75 -20.00
CA ASN A 177 9.52 -17.28 -21.36
C ASN A 177 9.76 -18.80 -21.27
N MET A 178 8.92 -19.59 -21.93
CA MET A 178 8.97 -21.06 -21.84
C MET A 178 9.92 -21.73 -22.83
N THR A 179 10.48 -21.00 -23.80
CA THR A 179 11.27 -21.59 -24.91
C THR A 179 12.79 -21.64 -24.64
N GLY A 180 13.24 -21.28 -23.45
CA GLY A 180 14.66 -21.34 -23.06
C GLY A 180 15.49 -20.15 -23.56
N ASN A 181 16.80 -20.18 -23.28
CA ASN A 181 17.72 -19.02 -23.45
C ASN A 181 17.98 -18.57 -24.90
N ILE A 182 17.45 -19.28 -25.90
CA ILE A 182 17.64 -18.95 -27.31
C ILE A 182 16.27 -18.98 -27.98
N VAL A 183 15.68 -17.80 -28.15
CA VAL A 183 14.52 -17.63 -29.02
C VAL A 183 15.05 -17.50 -30.44
N GLN A 184 14.61 -18.38 -31.34
CA GLN A 184 14.96 -18.30 -32.76
C GLN A 184 13.70 -18.13 -33.60
N TYR A 185 13.69 -17.08 -34.41
CA TYR A 185 12.73 -16.94 -35.49
C TYR A 185 12.72 -18.18 -36.40
N PRO A 186 11.56 -18.65 -36.88
CA PRO A 186 10.20 -18.12 -36.69
C PRO A 186 9.45 -18.78 -35.51
N SER A 187 10.14 -19.28 -34.49
CA SER A 187 9.49 -20.03 -33.41
C SER A 187 8.62 -19.11 -32.54
N PRO A 188 7.34 -19.42 -32.32
CA PRO A 188 6.51 -18.65 -31.40
C PRO A 188 7.14 -18.51 -30.01
N ILE A 189 7.02 -17.32 -29.42
CA ILE A 189 7.38 -17.11 -28.01
C ILE A 189 6.12 -17.25 -27.18
N LEU A 190 6.18 -18.12 -26.18
CA LEU A 190 5.16 -18.17 -25.14
C LEU A 190 5.55 -17.22 -24.01
N VAL A 191 4.71 -16.22 -23.77
CA VAL A 191 4.83 -15.28 -22.65
C VAL A 191 3.80 -15.68 -21.61
N ASN A 192 4.29 -16.03 -20.42
CA ASN A 192 3.43 -16.37 -19.29
C ASN A 192 3.47 -15.26 -18.24
N ALA A 193 2.32 -14.85 -17.74
CA ALA A 193 2.17 -13.82 -16.72
C ALA A 193 1.46 -14.40 -15.50
N VAL A 194 2.15 -14.49 -14.36
CA VAL A 194 1.57 -15.01 -13.11
C VAL A 194 1.17 -13.85 -12.22
N LEU A 195 -0.09 -13.84 -11.80
CA LEU A 195 -0.61 -12.84 -10.88
C LEU A 195 -0.91 -13.48 -9.52
N GLN A 196 -0.35 -12.93 -8.45
CA GLN A 196 -0.54 -13.49 -7.10
C GLN A 196 -0.60 -12.42 -6.01
N LYS A 197 -1.27 -12.79 -4.91
CA LYS A 197 -1.25 -12.11 -3.61
C LYS A 197 -0.88 -13.16 -2.54
N ASP A 198 -1.83 -13.54 -1.68
CA ASP A 198 -1.70 -14.65 -0.72
C ASP A 198 -1.89 -16.00 -1.43
N LEU A 199 -2.66 -15.99 -2.52
CA LEU A 199 -2.91 -17.08 -3.45
C LEU A 199 -2.78 -16.52 -4.89
N PRO A 200 -2.62 -17.38 -5.91
CA PRO A 200 -2.77 -16.98 -7.31
C PRO A 200 -4.13 -16.30 -7.56
N ILE A 201 -4.17 -15.41 -8.55
CA ILE A 201 -5.35 -14.58 -8.86
C ILE A 201 -5.82 -14.84 -10.29
N ALA A 202 -6.98 -15.48 -10.40
CA ALA A 202 -7.68 -15.70 -11.66
C ALA A 202 -8.78 -14.63 -11.87
N GLY A 203 -9.36 -14.58 -13.07
CA GLY A 203 -10.49 -13.70 -13.40
C GLY A 203 -10.17 -12.21 -13.54
N ALA A 204 -8.90 -11.82 -13.44
CA ALA A 204 -8.45 -10.45 -13.72
C ALA A 204 -8.33 -10.23 -15.24
N LYS A 205 -8.46 -8.98 -15.68
CA LYS A 205 -8.16 -8.61 -17.07
C LYS A 205 -6.66 -8.41 -17.22
N VAL A 206 -5.99 -9.36 -17.86
CA VAL A 206 -4.55 -9.28 -18.18
C VAL A 206 -4.37 -8.96 -19.66
N TYR A 207 -3.52 -7.98 -19.95
CA TYR A 207 -3.21 -7.56 -21.32
C TYR A 207 -1.77 -7.05 -21.39
N GLY A 208 -1.18 -7.08 -22.57
CA GLY A 208 0.16 -6.56 -22.73
C GLY A 208 0.45 -6.03 -24.11
N THR A 209 1.66 -5.51 -24.25
CA THR A 209 2.21 -5.04 -25.52
C THR A 209 3.67 -5.47 -25.59
N ILE A 210 4.13 -5.78 -26.79
CA ILE A 210 5.55 -5.86 -27.08
C ILE A 210 5.94 -4.70 -27.99
N LYS A 211 7.07 -4.07 -27.68
CA LYS A 211 7.69 -3.03 -28.49
C LYS A 211 8.96 -3.58 -29.12
N SER A 212 9.03 -3.60 -30.45
CA SER A 212 10.19 -4.04 -31.22
C SER A 212 11.31 -2.98 -31.28
N PRO A 213 12.51 -3.35 -31.77
CA PRO A 213 13.66 -2.44 -31.85
C PRO A 213 13.42 -1.19 -32.69
N ASP A 214 12.62 -1.29 -33.76
CA ASP A 214 12.21 -0.17 -34.62
C ASP A 214 11.09 0.69 -33.99
N GLY A 215 10.58 0.28 -32.82
CA GLY A 215 9.54 0.97 -32.08
C GLY A 215 8.11 0.54 -32.39
N THR A 216 7.89 -0.41 -33.31
CA THR A 216 6.57 -0.99 -33.58
C THR A 216 5.99 -1.63 -32.32
N ILE A 217 4.69 -1.43 -32.07
CA ILE A 217 3.99 -1.96 -30.89
C ILE A 217 2.97 -2.99 -31.33
N ILE A 218 3.05 -4.19 -30.77
CA ILE A 218 2.16 -5.31 -31.07
C ILE A 218 1.42 -5.70 -29.78
N PRO A 219 0.08 -5.80 -29.80
CA PRO A 219 -0.68 -6.22 -28.63
C PRO A 219 -0.49 -7.71 -28.33
N LEU A 220 -0.46 -8.06 -27.05
CA LEU A 220 -0.46 -9.44 -26.55
C LEU A 220 -1.80 -9.71 -25.85
N LEU A 221 -2.47 -10.78 -26.29
CA LEU A 221 -3.70 -11.27 -25.67
C LEU A 221 -3.37 -12.40 -24.69
N PHE A 222 -3.55 -12.12 -23.42
CA PHE A 222 -3.34 -13.07 -22.32
C PHE A 222 -4.64 -13.82 -21.98
N ARG A 223 -4.53 -15.12 -21.70
CA ARG A 223 -5.68 -16.00 -21.41
C ARG A 223 -5.36 -16.93 -20.23
N ASP A 224 -6.36 -17.17 -19.40
CA ASP A 224 -6.38 -18.10 -18.26
C ASP A 224 -7.69 -18.93 -18.40
N ASP A 225 -7.79 -19.71 -19.48
CA ASP A 225 -9.00 -20.38 -19.94
C ASP A 225 -8.83 -21.88 -20.27
N GLY A 226 -7.67 -22.45 -19.94
CA GLY A 226 -7.29 -23.84 -20.16
C GLY A 226 -7.15 -24.22 -21.63
N LYS A 227 -7.11 -23.25 -22.55
CA LYS A 227 -6.92 -23.49 -23.97
C LYS A 227 -5.55 -22.98 -24.37
N ALA A 228 -4.86 -23.76 -25.20
CA ALA A 228 -3.54 -23.40 -25.73
C ALA A 228 -3.48 -21.90 -26.14
N PRO A 229 -2.49 -21.14 -25.65
CA PRO A 229 -1.30 -21.61 -24.92
C PRO A 229 -1.47 -21.91 -23.43
N ASP A 230 -2.62 -21.61 -22.84
CA ASP A 230 -2.87 -21.85 -21.42
C ASP A 230 -3.17 -23.33 -21.15
N TYR A 231 -2.59 -23.86 -20.07
CA TYR A 231 -2.64 -25.29 -19.74
C TYR A 231 -3.78 -25.61 -18.76
N MET A 232 -4.06 -24.72 -17.82
CA MET A 232 -5.05 -24.96 -16.77
C MET A 232 -5.90 -23.71 -16.54
N PRO A 233 -7.23 -23.81 -16.66
CA PRO A 233 -8.08 -22.63 -16.49
C PRO A 233 -8.17 -22.18 -15.04
N ASN A 234 -8.25 -20.87 -14.86
CA ASN A 234 -8.42 -20.19 -13.58
C ASN A 234 -7.38 -20.58 -12.54
N ASP A 235 -6.13 -20.71 -12.95
CA ASP A 235 -5.01 -21.00 -12.05
C ASP A 235 -4.19 -19.76 -11.68
N GLY A 236 -4.51 -18.59 -12.26
CA GLY A 236 -3.83 -17.33 -12.03
C GLY A 236 -2.55 -17.16 -12.87
N SER A 237 -2.30 -18.08 -13.80
CA SER A 237 -1.29 -18.03 -14.84
C SER A 237 -1.95 -17.65 -16.16
N TYR A 238 -1.56 -16.51 -16.72
CA TYR A 238 -2.12 -16.01 -17.97
C TYR A 238 -1.11 -16.18 -19.09
N ALA A 239 -1.49 -16.85 -20.16
CA ALA A 239 -0.60 -17.17 -21.28
C ALA A 239 -0.94 -16.37 -22.54
N ALA A 240 0.10 -15.91 -23.24
CA ALA A 240 0.01 -15.24 -24.54
C ALA A 240 1.06 -15.80 -25.51
N ILE A 241 0.72 -15.86 -26.80
CA ILE A 241 1.67 -16.24 -27.86
C ILE A 241 2.08 -14.98 -28.64
N LEU A 242 3.38 -14.84 -28.87
CA LEU A 242 3.96 -13.92 -29.84
C LEU A 242 4.43 -14.67 -31.09
N ASN A 243 3.77 -14.42 -32.21
CA ASN A 243 4.13 -14.98 -33.52
C ASN A 243 4.79 -13.95 -34.45
N ASP A 244 4.43 -12.68 -34.31
CA ASP A 244 4.77 -11.64 -35.29
C ASP A 244 5.98 -10.82 -34.82
N TYR A 245 7.18 -11.42 -34.87
CA TYR A 245 8.43 -10.71 -34.64
C TYR A 245 9.43 -11.04 -35.75
N SER A 246 10.12 -10.02 -36.27
CA SER A 246 10.92 -10.17 -37.51
C SER A 246 12.25 -9.41 -37.49
N LEU A 247 12.53 -8.67 -36.42
CA LEU A 247 13.75 -7.88 -36.27
C LEU A 247 14.65 -8.49 -35.20
N ASN A 248 15.95 -8.51 -35.46
CA ASN A 248 16.92 -8.76 -34.39
C ASN A 248 17.03 -7.52 -33.50
N GLY A 249 17.24 -7.73 -32.21
CA GLY A 249 17.47 -6.67 -31.23
C GLY A 249 16.67 -6.83 -29.97
N THR A 250 16.66 -5.77 -29.16
CA THR A 250 15.99 -5.76 -27.87
C THR A 250 14.52 -5.38 -28.01
N TYR A 251 13.64 -6.27 -27.57
CA TYR A 251 12.21 -6.04 -27.43
C TYR A 251 11.88 -5.69 -25.99
N LYS A 252 10.94 -4.77 -25.78
CA LYS A 252 10.35 -4.48 -24.46
C LYS A 252 8.96 -5.08 -24.41
N VAL A 253 8.71 -6.00 -23.49
CA VAL A 253 7.37 -6.51 -23.22
C VAL A 253 6.84 -5.82 -21.96
N GLU A 254 5.63 -5.29 -22.03
CA GLU A 254 4.90 -4.67 -20.93
C GLU A 254 3.58 -5.40 -20.73
N VAL A 255 3.30 -5.83 -19.50
CA VAL A 255 2.08 -6.54 -19.12
C VAL A 255 1.39 -5.77 -18.01
N SER A 256 0.08 -5.64 -18.12
CA SER A 256 -0.79 -5.01 -17.14
C SER A 256 -1.90 -5.95 -16.71
N ALA A 257 -2.27 -5.88 -15.43
CA ALA A 257 -3.39 -6.60 -14.85
C ALA A 257 -4.36 -5.59 -14.20
N ASP A 258 -5.64 -5.73 -14.51
CA ASP A 258 -6.72 -4.84 -14.08
C ASP A 258 -7.87 -5.64 -13.46
N ASN A 259 -8.34 -5.21 -12.28
CA ASN A 259 -9.54 -5.72 -11.62
C ASN A 259 -10.60 -4.64 -11.35
N SER A 260 -10.67 -3.59 -12.18
CA SER A 260 -11.68 -2.53 -12.08
C SER A 260 -13.13 -3.03 -12.14
N ASN A 261 -13.36 -4.20 -12.77
CA ASN A 261 -14.68 -4.84 -12.87
C ASN A 261 -15.01 -5.79 -11.71
N ASN A 262 -14.13 -5.92 -10.70
CA ASN A 262 -14.31 -6.83 -9.55
C ASN A 262 -14.58 -8.30 -9.92
N THR A 263 -13.99 -8.78 -11.02
CA THR A 263 -14.14 -10.17 -11.48
C THR A 263 -13.05 -11.10 -10.95
N ALA A 264 -11.95 -10.56 -10.41
CA ALA A 264 -10.83 -11.35 -9.96
C ALA A 264 -11.07 -12.06 -8.62
N PHE A 265 -10.54 -13.28 -8.50
CA PHE A 265 -10.65 -14.12 -7.32
C PHE A 265 -9.33 -14.84 -7.02
N LEU A 266 -9.09 -15.10 -5.75
CA LEU A 266 -8.03 -15.96 -5.24
C LEU A 266 -8.40 -17.41 -5.56
N THR A 267 -7.50 -18.11 -6.26
CA THR A 267 -7.69 -19.49 -6.71
C THR A 267 -6.69 -20.43 -6.06
N TYR A 268 -7.14 -21.65 -5.75
CA TYR A 268 -6.29 -22.73 -5.27
C TYR A 268 -5.74 -23.60 -6.41
N ASN A 269 -6.28 -23.46 -7.62
CA ASN A 269 -5.87 -24.25 -8.78
C ASN A 269 -4.39 -24.05 -9.10
N GLY A 270 -3.87 -22.82 -8.97
CA GLY A 270 -2.46 -22.50 -9.20
C GLY A 270 -1.47 -23.01 -8.15
N LEU A 271 -1.94 -23.65 -7.06
CA LEU A 271 -1.06 -24.18 -6.01
C LEU A 271 -0.65 -25.65 -6.21
N MET A 272 -1.25 -26.36 -7.18
CA MET A 272 -0.94 -27.77 -7.48
C MET A 272 -0.93 -28.68 -6.23
N THR A 273 -1.76 -28.38 -5.22
CA THR A 273 -1.90 -29.20 -4.03
C THR A 273 -2.97 -30.27 -4.23
N GLU A 274 -2.58 -31.53 -4.10
CA GLU A 274 -3.49 -32.67 -4.13
C GLU A 274 -4.40 -32.64 -2.89
N GLY A 275 -5.70 -32.40 -3.10
CA GLY A 275 -6.74 -32.64 -2.09
C GLY A 275 -7.42 -31.40 -1.53
N GLY A 276 -8.65 -31.16 -2.02
CA GLY A 276 -9.66 -30.35 -1.33
C GLY A 276 -10.31 -29.33 -2.25
N TYR A 277 -11.64 -29.43 -2.42
CA TYR A 277 -12.48 -28.39 -3.02
C TYR A 277 -12.50 -27.16 -2.09
N LEU A 278 -11.43 -26.37 -2.10
CA LEU A 278 -11.43 -25.07 -1.46
C LEU A 278 -12.13 -24.09 -2.41
N SER A 279 -13.15 -23.40 -1.90
CA SER A 279 -13.88 -22.41 -2.67
C SER A 279 -13.00 -21.21 -2.95
N ASP A 280 -12.98 -20.79 -4.21
CA ASP A 280 -12.43 -19.51 -4.65
C ASP A 280 -13.03 -18.37 -3.82
N LYS A 281 -12.21 -17.35 -3.56
CA LYS A 281 -12.62 -16.16 -2.80
C LYS A 281 -12.41 -14.91 -3.64
N PRO A 282 -13.37 -13.98 -3.70
CA PRO A 282 -13.16 -12.72 -4.41
C PRO A 282 -11.94 -12.00 -3.82
N VAL A 283 -11.15 -11.31 -4.67
CA VAL A 283 -10.04 -10.46 -4.21
C VAL A 283 -10.56 -9.33 -3.32
N GLY A 284 -11.80 -8.87 -3.57
CA GLY A 284 -12.51 -7.90 -2.74
C GLY A 284 -12.01 -6.46 -2.89
N GLU A 285 -11.18 -6.17 -3.89
CA GLU A 285 -10.70 -4.82 -4.21
C GLU A 285 -10.29 -4.66 -5.66
N ASN A 286 -10.36 -3.42 -6.14
CA ASN A 286 -9.84 -3.02 -7.44
C ASN A 286 -8.30 -2.89 -7.38
N PHE A 287 -7.62 -3.27 -8.45
CA PHE A 287 -6.19 -2.99 -8.63
C PHE A 287 -5.85 -2.78 -10.10
N GLU A 288 -4.79 -2.00 -10.32
CA GLU A 288 -4.05 -1.95 -11.59
C GLU A 288 -2.57 -2.24 -11.27
N ARG A 289 -1.97 -3.18 -11.99
CA ARG A 289 -0.55 -3.56 -11.83
C ARG A 289 0.11 -3.64 -13.18
N ARG A 290 1.39 -3.28 -13.23
CA ARG A 290 2.18 -3.27 -14.46
C ARG A 290 3.59 -3.75 -14.22
N GLN A 291 4.10 -4.54 -15.14
CA GLN A 291 5.49 -4.98 -15.16
C GLN A 291 6.01 -5.01 -16.59
N PHE A 292 7.32 -4.90 -16.74
CA PHE A 292 7.98 -5.07 -18.02
C PHE A 292 9.27 -5.88 -17.89
N PHE A 293 9.69 -6.47 -19.00
CA PHE A 293 10.99 -7.11 -19.16
C PHE A 293 11.50 -6.91 -20.59
N TYR A 294 12.78 -7.22 -20.79
CA TYR A 294 13.43 -7.12 -22.09
C TYR A 294 13.79 -8.52 -22.61
N ILE A 295 13.55 -8.73 -23.90
CA ILE A 295 13.97 -9.94 -24.62
C ILE A 295 14.99 -9.52 -25.67
N LEU A 296 16.11 -10.20 -25.74
CA LEU A 296 17.08 -10.05 -26.83
C LEU A 296 16.85 -11.18 -27.84
N LEU A 297 16.52 -10.81 -29.08
CA LEU A 297 16.27 -11.71 -30.20
C LEU A 297 17.33 -11.55 -31.30
#